data_AF-A0A938P386-F1
#
_entry.id   AF-A0A938P386-F1
#
_cell.length_a   1.000
_cell.length_b   1.000
_cell.length_c   1.000
_cell.angle_alpha   90.00
_cell.angle_beta   90.00
_cell.angle_gamma   90.00
#
_symmetry.space_group_name_H-M   'P 1'
#
loop_
_entity.id
_entity.type
_entity.pdbx_description
1 polymer ?
#
loop_
_entity_poly.entity_id
_entity_poly.type
_entity_poly.pdbx_seq_one_letter_code
_entity_poly.pdbx_strand_id
1 'polypeptide(L)' 'MNTYSEPKRKLPIVGDYDVLVCGGGTSGIPSAISAARAGAKVALIERGIRFE' A
#
# COMPACT_ATOMS: atom_id res chain seq x y z
N MET A 1 -17.05 -15.45 -16.76
CA MET A 1 -16.12 -14.66 -15.92
C MET A 1 -15.94 -13.32 -16.62
N ASN A 2 -16.34 -12.22 -15.99
CA ASN A 2 -16.30 -10.91 -16.65
C ASN A 2 -14.90 -10.30 -16.50
N THR A 3 -14.41 -9.63 -17.53
CA THR A 3 -13.10 -8.99 -17.55
C THR A 3 -13.23 -7.53 -17.96
N TYR A 4 -12.34 -6.68 -17.44
CA TYR A 4 -12.23 -5.27 -17.80
C TYR A 4 -10.80 -5.00 -18.29
N SER A 5 -10.66 -4.31 -19.42
CA SER A 5 -9.37 -3.92 -19.98
C SER A 5 -9.11 -2.44 -19.69
N GLU A 6 -8.15 -2.15 -18.82
CA GLU A 6 -7.72 -0.76 -18.53
C GLU A 6 -6.65 -0.30 -19.54
N PRO A 7 -6.67 0.97 -19.99
CA PRO A 7 -5.63 1.51 -20.87
C PRO A 7 -4.23 1.48 -20.25
N LYS A 8 -3.22 1.16 -21.05
CA LYS A 8 -1.81 1.24 -20.63
C LYS A 8 -1.41 2.70 -20.42
N ARG A 9 -0.73 2.99 -19.30
CA ARG A 9 -0.15 4.30 -18.99
C ARG A 9 1.20 4.15 -18.32
N LYS A 10 2.08 5.14 -18.53
CA LYS A 10 3.32 5.30 -17.75
C LYS A 10 2.97 6.03 -16.46
N LEU A 11 3.39 5.47 -15.32
CA LEU A 11 3.16 6.07 -14.01
C LEU A 11 4.50 6.47 -13.40
N PRO A 12 4.57 7.61 -12.68
CA PRO A 12 5.76 7.96 -11.92
C PRO A 12 5.97 6.96 -10.78
N ILE A 13 7.22 6.59 -10.53
CA ILE A 13 7.60 5.77 -9.38
C ILE A 13 7.70 6.70 -8.18
N VAL A 14 6.86 6.46 -7.16
CA VAL A 14 6.78 7.32 -5.96
C VAL A 14 7.80 6.92 -4.88
N GLY A 15 8.40 5.73 -4.99
CA GLY A 15 9.47 5.27 -4.12
C GLY A 15 9.65 3.75 -4.18
N ASP A 16 10.84 3.31 -3.78
CA ASP A 16 11.20 1.90 -3.65
C ASP A 16 11.10 1.45 -2.18
N TYR A 17 10.40 0.35 -1.93
CA TYR A 17 10.14 -0.20 -0.60
C TYR A 17 10.28 -1.72 -0.65
N ASP A 18 10.71 -2.33 0.45
CA ASP A 18 10.79 -3.79 0.58
C ASP A 18 9.40 -4.38 0.84
N VAL A 19 8.55 -3.64 1.57
CA VAL A 19 7.19 -4.05 1.93
C VAL A 19 6.22 -2.89 1.75
N LEU A 20 5.12 -3.13 1.01
CA LEU A 20 3.98 -2.24 0.91
C LEU A 20 2.77 -2.86 1.62
N VAL A 21 2.22 -2.16 2.60
CA VAL A 21 0.99 -2.54 3.30
C VAL A 21 -0.17 -1.68 2.80
N CYS A 22 -1.17 -2.34 2.21
CA CYS A 22 -2.39 -1.69 1.72
C CYS A 22 -3.53 -1.85 2.73
N GLY A 23 -3.87 -0.77 3.43
CA GLY A 23 -4.90 -0.71 4.46
C GLY A 23 -4.29 -0.46 5.84
N GLY A 24 -4.82 0.53 6.57
CA GLY A 24 -4.45 0.93 7.93
C GLY A 24 -5.41 0.39 9.00
N GLY A 25 -5.98 -0.78 8.78
CA GLY A 25 -6.92 -1.43 9.70
C GLY A 25 -6.24 -2.27 10.79
N THR A 26 -7.04 -3.11 11.45
CA THR A 26 -6.62 -3.98 12.57
C THR A 26 -5.46 -4.90 12.22
N SER A 27 -5.37 -5.38 10.98
CA SER A 27 -4.24 -6.21 10.49
C SER A 27 -3.12 -5.37 9.86
N GLY A 28 -3.47 -4.25 9.22
CA GLY A 28 -2.54 -3.46 8.42
C GLY A 28 -1.46 -2.79 9.26
N ILE A 29 -1.87 -2.06 10.31
CA ILE A 29 -0.94 -1.36 11.20
C ILE A 29 0.06 -2.34 11.86
N PRO A 30 -0.37 -3.43 12.54
CA PRO A 30 0.59 -4.34 13.16
C PRO A 30 1.48 -5.06 12.13
N SER A 31 0.98 -5.32 10.91
CA SER A 31 1.81 -5.87 9.83
C SER A 31 2.94 -4.93 9.41
N ALA A 32 2.63 -3.64 9.21
CA ALA A 32 3.63 -2.64 8.86
C ALA A 32 4.67 -2.45 9.98
N ILE A 33 4.23 -2.40 11.23
CA ILE A 33 5.12 -2.29 12.40
C ILE A 33 6.04 -3.51 12.50
N SER A 34 5.49 -4.72 12.34
CA SER A 34 6.27 -5.95 12.41
C SER A 34 7.36 -6.00 11.32
N ALA A 35 7.00 -5.67 10.07
CA ALA A 35 7.96 -5.61 8.96
C ALA A 35 9.05 -4.55 9.19
N ALA A 36 8.69 -3.36 9.69
CA ALA A 36 9.66 -2.31 9.99
C ALA A 36 10.62 -2.74 11.13
N ARG A 37 10.11 -3.42 12.16
CA ARG A 37 10.94 -3.98 13.26
C ARG A 37 11.89 -5.08 12.78
N ALA A 38 11.53 -5.79 11.71
CA ALA A 38 12.41 -6.75 11.06
C ALA A 38 13.48 -6.10 10.14
N GLY A 39 13.49 -4.76 10.03
CA GLY A 39 14.49 -4.00 9.26
C GLY A 39 14.08 -3.65 7.83
N ALA A 40 12.85 -3.94 7.42
CA ALA A 40 12.38 -3.60 6.08
C ALA A 40 12.13 -2.10 5.92
N LYS A 41 12.37 -1.56 4.73
CA LYS A 41 11.87 -0.24 4.32
C LYS A 41 10.39 -0.37 3.96
N VAL A 42 9.50 0.06 4.86
CA VAL A 42 8.06 -0.16 4.74
C VAL A 42 7.31 1.10 4.30
N ALA A 43 6.35 0.95 3.38
CA ALA A 43 5.29 1.92 3.13
C ALA A 43 3.93 1.35 3.58
N LEU A 44 3.11 2.18 4.24
CA LEU A 44 1.70 1.87 4.52
C LEU A 44 0.83 2.91 3.80
N ILE A 45 -0.15 2.43 3.04
CA ILE A 45 -1.15 3.29 2.38
C ILE A 45 -2.54 2.97 2.93
N GLU A 46 -3.31 4.02 3.23
CA GLU A 46 -4.71 3.93 3.65
C GLU A 46 -5.45 5.09 2.99
N ARG A 47 -6.69 4.85 2.56
CA ARG A 47 -7.53 5.87 1.90
C ARG A 47 -7.86 7.02 2.84
N GLY A 48 -7.87 6.76 4.15
CA GLY A 48 -8.31 7.71 5.17
C GLY A 48 -9.81 7.99 5.11
N ILE A 49 -10.30 8.84 6.01
CA ILE A 49 -11.66 9.38 5.93
C ILE A 49 -11.60 10.62 5.05
N ARG A 50 -12.31 10.57 3.91
CA ARG A 50 -12.65 11.79 3.18
C ARG A 50 -13.76 12.49 3.96
N PHE A 51 -13.46 13.68 4.47
CA PHE A 51 -14.48 14.63 4.88
C PHE A 51 -14.84 15.43 3.61
N GLU A 52 -15.99 15.12 3.02
CA GLU A 52 -16.66 15.98 2.04
C GLU A 52 -17.81 16.71 2.76
#